data_AF-A0A358M698-F1
#
_entry.id   AF-A0A358M698-F1
#
_cell.length_a   1.000
_cell.length_b   1.000
_cell.length_c   1.000
_cell.angle_alpha   90.00
_cell.angle_beta   90.00
_cell.angle_gamma   90.00
#
_symmetry.space_group_name_H-M   'P 1'
#
loop_
_entity.id
_entity.type
_entity.pdbx_description
1 polymer ?
#
loop_
_entity_poly.entity_id
_entity_poly.type
_entity_poly.pdbx_seq_one_letter_code
_entity_poly.pdbx_strand_id
1 'polypeptide(L)'
;MLAEEASDYEISTDEAMRYLIEEGVLTIRARKSGIFFRIGKSQNKHLTLRIPESMAGRLSLILIDSVSAEVSISKLSAETLRSDCVSGDVALADMKIGSAFIDHVSGDLRCSNVTADYLKMDSVSGACQYTGSVKKLDFDSTSGDITVDSSEFPSEMNTDTVSGNAFFTIPEGAGFTAELDSVSGTLNCGVPVVSDGKTFRYGDASAIYRFESVSGNVTIRLKN
;
A
#
# COMPACT_ATOMS: atom_id res chain seq x y z
N MET A 1 21.32 9.38 -12.11
CA MET A 1 20.93 8.81 -10.82
C MET A 1 22.10 8.97 -9.88
N LEU A 2 21.84 9.34 -8.62
CA LEU A 2 22.85 9.33 -7.57
C LEU A 2 22.51 8.17 -6.62
N ALA A 3 23.49 7.33 -6.29
CA ALA A 3 23.34 6.27 -5.32
C ALA A 3 24.34 6.48 -4.19
N GLU A 4 23.85 6.43 -2.95
CA GLU A 4 24.64 6.56 -1.73
C GLU A 4 24.45 5.28 -0.90
N GLU A 5 25.55 4.75 -0.38
CA GLU A 5 25.57 3.50 0.38
C GLU A 5 26.31 3.73 1.69
N ALA A 6 25.68 3.36 2.81
CA ALA A 6 26.22 3.49 4.16
C ALA A 6 25.92 2.25 5.00
N SER A 7 26.77 1.97 6.00
CA SER A 7 26.61 0.82 6.90
C SER A 7 27.32 1.03 8.24
N ASP A 8 26.93 0.25 9.24
CA ASP A 8 27.60 0.17 10.56
C ASP A 8 28.78 -0.83 10.59
N TYR A 9 29.16 -1.35 9.43
CA TYR A 9 30.25 -2.31 9.21
C TYR A 9 31.00 -2.01 7.90
N GLU A 10 32.18 -2.61 7.72
CA GLU A 10 32.95 -2.48 6.48
C GLU A 10 32.29 -3.29 5.35
N ILE A 11 31.87 -2.60 4.28
CA ILE A 11 31.21 -3.22 3.13
C ILE A 11 32.25 -3.94 2.28
N SER A 12 32.16 -5.28 2.24
CA SER A 12 32.97 -6.07 1.32
C SER A 12 32.51 -5.92 -0.14
N THR A 13 33.37 -6.23 -1.10
CA THR A 13 33.04 -6.17 -2.55
C THR A 13 31.81 -7.00 -2.93
N ASP A 14 31.56 -8.11 -2.24
CA ASP A 14 30.39 -8.95 -2.49
C ASP A 14 29.12 -8.38 -1.84
N GLU A 15 29.25 -7.58 -0.78
CA GLU A 15 28.17 -6.89 -0.08
C GLU A 15 27.85 -5.51 -0.63
N ALA A 16 28.72 -4.93 -1.46
CA ALA A 16 28.50 -3.67 -2.14
C ALA A 16 27.28 -3.74 -3.08
N MET A 17 26.50 -2.65 -3.10
CA MET A 17 25.36 -2.48 -3.98
C MET A 17 25.78 -2.65 -5.44
N ARG A 18 24.90 -3.27 -6.21
CA ARG A 18 25.08 -3.46 -7.65
C ARG A 18 23.93 -2.83 -8.40
N TYR A 19 24.24 -2.20 -9.51
CA TYR A 19 23.24 -1.68 -10.43
C TYR A 19 23.57 -2.05 -11.86
N LEU A 20 22.53 -2.15 -12.67
CA LEU A 20 22.60 -2.35 -14.12
C LEU A 20 21.59 -1.42 -14.77
N ILE A 21 22.01 -0.75 -15.84
CA ILE A 21 21.11 0.01 -16.72
C ILE A 21 21.17 -0.64 -18.09
N GLU A 22 20.06 -1.25 -18.50
CA GLU A 22 19.93 -1.94 -19.77
C GLU A 22 18.53 -1.68 -20.34
N GLU A 23 18.43 -1.33 -21.62
CA GLU A 23 17.17 -1.09 -22.33
C GLU A 23 16.18 -0.16 -21.59
N GLY A 24 16.72 0.86 -20.89
CA GLY A 24 15.91 1.84 -20.14
C GLY A 24 15.47 1.38 -18.75
N VAL A 25 15.85 0.18 -18.32
CA VAL A 25 15.56 -0.37 -16.99
C VAL A 25 16.75 -0.19 -16.07
N LEU A 26 16.52 0.43 -14.90
CA LEU A 26 17.49 0.50 -13.81
C LEU A 26 17.20 -0.63 -12.82
N THR A 27 18.04 -1.65 -12.81
CA THR A 27 17.98 -2.74 -11.82
C THR A 27 18.98 -2.47 -10.70
N ILE A 28 18.54 -2.58 -9.45
CA ILE A 28 19.39 -2.37 -8.27
C ILE A 28 19.26 -3.57 -7.36
N ARG A 29 20.41 -4.04 -6.86
CA ARG A 29 20.50 -5.12 -5.89
C ARG A 29 21.34 -4.65 -4.71
N ALA A 30 20.87 -4.91 -3.50
CA ALA A 30 21.58 -4.53 -2.29
C ALA A 30 22.97 -5.18 -2.19
N ARG A 31 23.22 -6.29 -2.89
CA ARG A 31 24.51 -6.99 -2.93
C ARG A 31 24.59 -7.96 -4.13
N LYS A 32 25.70 -8.68 -4.25
CA LYS A 32 25.85 -9.81 -5.19
C LYS A 32 24.82 -10.91 -4.94
N SER A 33 24.29 -11.50 -6.02
CA SER A 33 23.45 -12.69 -5.96
C SER A 33 24.24 -13.91 -5.45
N GLY A 34 23.69 -14.64 -4.48
CA GLY A 34 24.30 -15.84 -3.94
C GLY A 34 23.75 -16.20 -2.57
N ILE A 35 24.01 -17.44 -2.14
CA ILE A 35 23.69 -17.91 -0.79
C ILE A 35 24.71 -17.29 0.16
N PHE A 36 24.22 -16.54 1.15
CA PHE A 36 25.07 -15.84 2.10
C PHE A 36 24.74 -16.30 3.52
N PHE A 37 25.59 -17.15 4.07
CA PHE A 37 25.53 -17.56 5.47
C PHE A 37 26.56 -16.77 6.27
N ARG A 38 26.10 -15.85 7.11
CA ARG A 38 26.91 -15.18 8.11
C ARG A 38 26.31 -15.42 9.49
N ILE A 39 27.11 -15.96 10.41
CA ILE A 39 26.78 -16.15 11.82
C ILE A 39 27.42 -14.97 12.57
N GLY A 40 26.62 -14.07 13.16
CA GLY A 40 27.14 -12.87 13.84
C GLY A 40 26.14 -11.73 14.02
N LYS A 41 26.64 -10.56 14.44
CA LYS A 41 25.88 -9.34 14.79
C LYS A 41 24.96 -8.86 13.66
N SER A 42 23.88 -8.17 14.05
CA SER A 42 23.01 -7.40 13.16
C SER A 42 23.84 -6.46 12.29
N GLN A 43 23.51 -6.38 11.01
CA GLN A 43 24.22 -5.58 10.02
C GLN A 43 23.23 -4.62 9.39
N ASN A 44 23.41 -3.33 9.67
CA ASN A 44 22.51 -2.31 9.16
C ASN A 44 23.18 -1.65 7.96
N LYS A 45 22.47 -1.67 6.85
CA LYS A 45 22.89 -1.05 5.60
C LYS A 45 21.79 -0.14 5.10
N HIS A 46 22.17 1.07 4.74
CA HIS A 46 21.29 2.08 4.17
C HIS A 46 21.67 2.36 2.72
N LEU A 47 20.69 2.32 1.84
CA LEU A 47 20.84 2.62 0.42
C LEU A 47 19.90 3.77 0.06
N THR A 48 20.46 4.87 -0.42
CA THR A 48 19.69 6.00 -0.92
C THR A 48 19.87 6.12 -2.42
N LEU A 49 18.75 6.23 -3.14
CA LEU A 49 18.72 6.37 -4.59
C LEU A 49 18.00 7.67 -4.95
N ARG A 50 18.66 8.54 -5.71
CA ARG A 50 18.07 9.77 -6.23
C ARG A 50 17.84 9.64 -7.73
N ILE A 51 16.57 9.66 -8.11
CA ILE A 51 16.14 9.62 -9.50
C ILE A 51 16.12 11.06 -10.05
N PRO A 52 16.68 11.32 -11.25
CA PRO A 52 16.59 12.63 -11.87
C PRO A 52 15.14 13.07 -12.05
N GLU A 53 14.83 14.33 -11.78
CA GLU A 53 13.48 14.90 -11.89
C GLU A 53 12.87 14.71 -13.29
N SER A 54 13.69 14.81 -14.34
CA SER A 54 13.30 14.55 -15.74
C SER A 54 12.80 13.13 -16.02
N MET A 55 13.01 12.19 -15.09
CA MET A 55 12.51 10.80 -15.16
C MET A 55 11.40 10.54 -14.14
N ALA A 56 11.42 11.24 -13.01
CA ALA A 56 10.52 10.99 -11.87
C ALA A 56 9.04 11.05 -12.24
N GLY A 57 8.64 11.85 -13.22
CA GLY A 57 7.24 12.03 -13.63
C GLY A 57 6.72 11.07 -14.71
N ARG A 58 7.52 10.13 -15.21
CA ARG A 58 7.20 9.34 -16.41
C ARG A 58 7.69 7.89 -16.35
N LEU A 59 7.73 7.29 -15.16
CA LEU A 59 8.14 5.89 -15.03
C LEU A 59 6.99 4.99 -15.49
N SER A 60 7.28 3.96 -16.28
CA SER A 60 6.25 2.95 -16.59
C SER A 60 6.05 1.98 -15.42
N LEU A 61 7.13 1.63 -14.72
CA LEU A 61 7.10 0.65 -13.64
C LEU A 61 8.05 1.04 -12.50
N ILE A 62 7.55 0.91 -11.28
CA ILE A 62 8.36 0.78 -10.06
C ILE A 62 8.14 -0.64 -9.53
N LEU A 63 9.22 -1.40 -9.35
CA LEU A 63 9.19 -2.74 -8.78
C LEU A 63 10.09 -2.78 -7.54
N ILE A 64 9.55 -3.29 -6.43
CA ILE A 64 10.24 -3.42 -5.16
C ILE A 64 10.13 -4.88 -4.72
N ASP A 65 11.27 -5.51 -4.45
CA ASP A 65 11.36 -6.84 -3.86
C ASP A 65 12.21 -6.75 -2.59
N SER A 66 11.59 -6.97 -1.43
CA SER A 66 12.27 -6.91 -0.13
C SER A 66 11.88 -8.06 0.78
N VAL A 67 12.85 -8.54 1.55
CA VAL A 67 12.59 -9.56 2.58
C VAL A 67 12.54 -8.94 3.98
N SER A 68 13.38 -7.95 4.27
CA SER A 68 13.53 -7.41 5.63
C SER A 68 14.06 -5.98 5.65
N ALA A 69 13.86 -5.22 4.58
CA ALA A 69 14.30 -3.84 4.49
C ALA A 69 13.13 -2.89 4.71
N GLU A 70 13.38 -1.82 5.46
CA GLU A 70 12.51 -0.64 5.45
C GLU A 70 12.64 0.06 4.09
N VAL A 71 11.51 0.26 3.42
CA VAL A 71 11.46 0.85 2.07
C VAL A 71 10.75 2.19 2.16
N SER A 72 11.42 3.26 1.73
CA SER A 72 10.80 4.57 1.55
C SER A 72 10.96 5.06 0.12
N ILE A 73 9.84 5.40 -0.51
CA ILE A 73 9.81 5.99 -1.85
C ILE A 73 8.99 7.26 -1.80
N SER A 74 9.49 8.32 -2.44
CA SER A 74 8.75 9.57 -2.49
C SER A 74 8.92 10.34 -3.80
N LYS A 75 7.91 11.17 -4.10
CA LYS A 75 7.93 12.17 -5.19
C LYS A 75 8.16 11.58 -6.57
N LEU A 76 7.59 10.40 -6.84
CA LEU A 76 7.63 9.75 -8.15
C LEU A 76 6.22 9.61 -8.73
N SER A 77 6.15 9.51 -10.05
CA SER A 77 4.94 9.13 -10.78
C SER A 77 5.24 7.92 -11.64
N ALA A 78 4.34 6.93 -11.60
CA ALA A 78 4.47 5.71 -12.38
C ALA A 78 3.13 5.22 -12.94
N GLU A 79 3.13 4.56 -14.09
CA GLU A 79 1.91 3.87 -14.57
C GLU A 79 1.57 2.71 -13.65
N THR A 80 2.57 1.92 -13.25
CA THR A 80 2.40 0.80 -12.32
C THR A 80 3.43 0.84 -11.19
N LEU A 81 2.98 0.54 -9.97
CA LEU A 81 3.83 0.20 -8.83
C LEU A 81 3.52 -1.23 -8.39
N ARG A 82 4.57 -2.04 -8.23
CA ARG A 82 4.50 -3.36 -7.59
C ARG A 82 5.49 -3.42 -6.43
N SER A 83 5.04 -3.90 -5.29
CA SER A 83 5.85 -3.98 -4.09
C SER A 83 5.60 -5.28 -3.34
N ASP A 84 6.59 -6.16 -3.33
CA ASP A 84 6.54 -7.44 -2.64
C ASP A 84 7.53 -7.40 -1.45
N CYS A 85 6.98 -7.38 -0.24
CA CYS A 85 7.73 -7.16 0.99
C CYS A 85 7.35 -8.18 2.07
N VAL A 86 8.30 -9.02 2.50
CA VAL A 86 8.02 -10.01 3.57
C VAL A 86 8.04 -9.35 4.96
N SER A 87 9.08 -8.57 5.26
CA SER A 87 9.17 -7.81 6.49
C SER A 87 9.84 -6.45 6.31
N GLY A 88 9.61 -5.58 7.28
CA GLY A 88 10.04 -4.18 7.24
C GLY A 88 8.92 -3.27 6.76
N ASP A 89 8.95 -2.03 7.24
CA ASP A 89 7.91 -1.06 6.94
C ASP A 89 8.06 -0.52 5.51
N VAL A 90 6.93 -0.26 4.86
CA VAL A 90 6.88 0.35 3.52
C VAL A 90 6.21 1.71 3.62
N ALA A 91 6.93 2.76 3.23
CA ALA A 91 6.46 4.14 3.24
C ALA A 91 6.48 4.74 1.83
N LEU A 92 5.31 5.01 1.27
CA LEU A 92 5.13 5.69 -0.02
C LEU A 92 4.60 7.11 0.21
N ALA A 93 5.28 8.14 -0.31
CA ALA A 93 4.90 9.54 -0.07
C ALA A 93 4.90 10.42 -1.33
N ASP A 94 3.89 11.26 -1.50
CA ASP A 94 3.81 12.22 -2.62
C ASP A 94 3.90 11.54 -4.00
N MET A 95 3.12 10.48 -4.21
CA MET A 95 3.19 9.65 -5.41
C MET A 95 1.97 9.85 -6.31
N LYS A 96 2.14 9.67 -7.63
CA LYS A 96 1.03 9.56 -8.59
C LYS A 96 1.14 8.27 -9.38
N ILE A 97 0.23 7.34 -9.14
CA ILE A 97 0.29 5.99 -9.68
C ILE A 97 -0.96 5.70 -10.49
N GLY A 98 -0.84 5.03 -11.64
CA GLY A 98 -2.01 4.48 -12.33
C GLY A 98 -2.58 3.32 -11.50
N SER A 99 -1.83 2.22 -11.43
CA SER A 99 -2.19 1.05 -10.61
C SER A 99 -1.07 0.68 -9.63
N ALA A 100 -1.42 0.56 -8.36
CA ALA A 100 -0.52 0.08 -7.31
C ALA A 100 -0.96 -1.30 -6.82
N PHE A 101 -0.02 -2.24 -6.75
CA PHE A 101 -0.19 -3.57 -6.18
C PHE A 101 0.89 -3.73 -5.10
N ILE A 102 0.47 -3.94 -3.86
CA ILE A 102 1.38 -3.98 -2.71
C ILE A 102 1.08 -5.25 -1.91
N ASP A 103 2.00 -6.21 -1.96
CA ASP A 103 1.91 -7.46 -1.22
C ASP A 103 2.89 -7.40 -0.05
N HIS A 104 2.34 -7.50 1.16
CA HIS A 104 3.08 -7.36 2.41
C HIS A 104 2.77 -8.53 3.35
N VAL A 105 3.73 -8.96 4.17
CA VAL A 105 3.46 -10.02 5.17
C VAL A 105 3.48 -9.48 6.59
N SER A 106 4.49 -8.67 6.96
CA SER A 106 4.65 -8.18 8.33
C SER A 106 5.38 -6.85 8.43
N GLY A 107 4.91 -5.96 9.31
CA GLY A 107 5.35 -4.56 9.41
C GLY A 107 4.25 -3.60 8.94
N ASP A 108 4.46 -2.30 9.02
CA ASP A 108 3.43 -1.32 8.68
C ASP A 108 3.57 -0.81 7.24
N LEU A 109 2.43 -0.68 6.56
CA LEU A 109 2.33 -0.05 5.24
C LEU A 109 1.73 1.35 5.39
N ARG A 110 2.48 2.37 5.00
CA ARG A 110 2.05 3.76 5.04
C ARG A 110 2.14 4.42 3.66
N CYS A 111 0.99 4.73 3.09
CA CYS A 111 0.87 5.58 1.91
C CYS A 111 0.38 6.97 2.33
N SER A 112 1.12 8.02 1.99
CA SER A 112 0.78 9.40 2.33
C SER A 112 0.79 10.31 1.11
N ASN A 113 -0.30 11.02 0.87
CA ASN A 113 -0.47 11.86 -0.31
C ASN A 113 -0.21 11.09 -1.63
N VAL A 114 -0.86 9.93 -1.78
CA VAL A 114 -0.74 9.06 -2.97
C VAL A 114 -1.99 9.19 -3.83
N THR A 115 -1.86 9.58 -5.09
CA THR A 115 -2.95 9.50 -6.08
C THR A 115 -2.89 8.16 -6.81
N ALA A 116 -3.99 7.41 -6.86
CA ALA A 116 -4.08 6.11 -7.53
C ALA A 116 -5.42 5.94 -8.28
N ASP A 117 -5.39 5.46 -9.53
CA ASP A 117 -6.63 5.03 -10.20
C ASP A 117 -7.13 3.69 -9.62
N TYR A 118 -6.20 2.78 -9.35
CA TYR A 118 -6.47 1.51 -8.67
C TYR A 118 -5.39 1.23 -7.64
N LEU A 119 -5.82 0.89 -6.42
CA LEU A 119 -4.95 0.51 -5.32
C LEU A 119 -5.37 -0.87 -4.80
N LYS A 120 -4.49 -1.85 -4.96
CA LYS A 120 -4.58 -3.14 -4.30
C LYS A 120 -3.49 -3.26 -3.24
N MET A 121 -3.88 -3.60 -2.01
CA MET A 121 -2.95 -3.78 -0.89
C MET A 121 -3.32 -5.04 -0.12
N ASP A 122 -2.41 -6.01 -0.09
CA ASP A 122 -2.59 -7.28 0.60
C ASP A 122 -1.60 -7.34 1.76
N SER A 123 -2.06 -7.70 2.96
CA SER A 123 -1.21 -7.85 4.13
C SER A 123 -1.60 -9.03 5.02
N VAL A 124 -0.65 -9.84 5.48
CA VAL A 124 -0.98 -10.84 6.51
C VAL A 124 -1.18 -10.17 7.87
N SER A 125 -0.27 -9.27 8.25
CA SER A 125 -0.24 -8.60 9.55
C SER A 125 0.44 -7.24 9.48
N GLY A 126 0.09 -6.35 10.41
CA GLY A 126 0.57 -4.98 10.44
C GLY A 126 -0.48 -3.99 9.95
N ALA A 127 -0.35 -2.72 10.34
CA ALA A 127 -1.36 -1.72 10.03
C ALA A 127 -1.14 -1.16 8.61
N CYS A 128 -2.23 -1.03 7.85
CA CYS A 128 -2.21 -0.42 6.53
C CYS A 128 -2.90 0.94 6.59
N GLN A 129 -2.15 2.00 6.30
CA GLN A 129 -2.61 3.38 6.36
C GLN A 129 -2.44 4.03 5.00
N TYR A 130 -3.53 4.53 4.43
CA TYR A 130 -3.54 5.24 3.17
C TYR A 130 -4.14 6.63 3.34
N THR A 131 -3.44 7.66 2.85
CA THR A 131 -4.00 8.99 2.65
C THR A 131 -3.72 9.46 1.22
N GLY A 132 -4.72 10.01 0.53
CA GLY A 132 -4.56 10.46 -0.85
C GLY A 132 -5.83 10.46 -1.67
N SER A 133 -5.74 10.32 -2.99
CA SER A 133 -6.89 10.28 -3.91
C SER A 133 -6.95 8.91 -4.56
N VAL A 134 -8.02 8.14 -4.32
CA VAL A 134 -8.19 6.81 -4.91
C VAL A 134 -9.57 6.64 -5.53
N LYS A 135 -9.61 6.13 -6.76
CA LYS A 135 -10.87 5.86 -7.49
C LYS A 135 -11.44 4.48 -7.19
N LYS A 136 -10.56 3.50 -6.99
CA LYS A 136 -10.90 2.10 -6.69
C LYS A 136 -9.88 1.52 -5.73
N LEU A 137 -10.38 0.86 -4.69
CA LEU A 137 -9.52 0.20 -3.72
C LEU A 137 -9.96 -1.24 -3.48
N ASP A 138 -8.96 -2.08 -3.29
CA ASP A 138 -9.05 -3.50 -3.03
C ASP A 138 -8.06 -3.82 -1.90
N PHE A 139 -8.50 -4.50 -0.86
CA PHE A 139 -7.67 -4.74 0.30
C PHE A 139 -7.93 -6.09 0.93
N ASP A 140 -6.89 -6.90 1.05
CA ASP A 140 -7.00 -8.22 1.67
C ASP A 140 -6.09 -8.31 2.91
N SER A 141 -6.61 -8.85 4.02
CA SER A 141 -5.80 -9.11 5.20
C SER A 141 -6.21 -10.31 6.03
N THR A 142 -5.29 -10.78 6.88
CA THR A 142 -5.66 -11.70 7.95
C THR A 142 -6.03 -10.92 9.22
N SER A 143 -5.10 -10.11 9.75
CA SER A 143 -5.30 -9.45 11.06
C SER A 143 -4.91 -7.98 11.13
N GLY A 144 -4.31 -7.43 10.08
CA GLY A 144 -3.96 -6.01 10.00
C GLY A 144 -5.18 -5.10 9.90
N ASP A 145 -5.21 -4.04 10.71
CA ASP A 145 -6.21 -2.97 10.60
C ASP A 145 -5.92 -2.08 9.39
N ILE A 146 -6.99 -1.56 8.78
CA ILE A 146 -6.94 -0.71 7.59
C ILE A 146 -7.51 0.65 7.93
N THR A 147 -6.77 1.69 7.56
CA THR A 147 -7.26 3.07 7.61
C THR A 147 -7.04 3.73 6.25
N VAL A 148 -8.14 4.08 5.59
CA VAL A 148 -8.14 4.80 4.32
C VAL A 148 -8.75 6.18 4.54
N ASP A 149 -7.99 7.20 4.22
CA ASP A 149 -8.42 8.59 4.15
C ASP A 149 -8.30 9.11 2.72
N SER A 150 -9.37 8.95 1.93
CA SER A 150 -9.42 9.36 0.54
C SER A 150 -9.97 10.78 0.40
N SER A 151 -9.33 11.61 -0.42
CA SER A 151 -9.80 12.93 -0.86
C SER A 151 -10.70 12.89 -2.09
N GLU A 152 -10.83 11.72 -2.71
CA GLU A 152 -11.74 11.46 -3.84
C GLU A 152 -12.75 10.40 -3.43
N PHE A 153 -13.98 10.51 -3.93
CA PHE A 153 -15.05 9.56 -3.64
C PHE A 153 -14.80 8.27 -4.44
N PRO A 154 -14.45 7.13 -3.81
CA PRO A 154 -14.16 5.92 -4.55
C PRO A 154 -15.42 5.37 -5.21
N SER A 155 -15.31 4.95 -6.46
CA SER A 155 -16.40 4.25 -7.17
C SER A 155 -16.58 2.81 -6.71
N GLU A 156 -15.52 2.23 -6.14
CA GLU A 156 -15.45 0.83 -5.75
C GLU A 156 -14.53 0.66 -4.53
N MET A 157 -14.98 -0.12 -3.55
CA MET A 157 -14.19 -0.54 -2.39
C MET A 157 -14.47 -2.01 -2.12
N ASN A 158 -13.43 -2.84 -2.16
CA ASN A 158 -13.52 -4.24 -1.75
C ASN A 158 -12.57 -4.46 -0.56
N THR A 159 -12.98 -5.28 0.42
CA THR A 159 -12.10 -5.67 1.52
C THR A 159 -12.42 -7.03 2.06
N ASP A 160 -11.41 -7.91 2.10
CA ASP A 160 -11.52 -9.23 2.72
C ASP A 160 -10.61 -9.30 3.95
N THR A 161 -11.15 -9.70 5.10
CA THR A 161 -10.36 -9.83 6.33
C THR A 161 -10.78 -11.01 7.21
N VAL A 162 -9.89 -11.50 8.07
CA VAL A 162 -10.32 -12.42 9.13
C VAL A 162 -10.75 -11.63 10.35
N SER A 163 -9.86 -10.80 10.91
CA SER A 163 -10.12 -10.09 12.18
C SER A 163 -9.73 -8.61 12.20
N GLY A 164 -9.06 -8.11 11.15
CA GLY A 164 -8.68 -6.70 11.07
C GLY A 164 -9.90 -5.80 10.84
N ASN A 165 -9.92 -4.61 11.44
CA ASN A 165 -10.98 -3.64 11.23
C ASN A 165 -10.64 -2.73 10.04
N ALA A 166 -11.67 -2.29 9.31
CA ALA A 166 -11.53 -1.37 8.20
C ALA A 166 -12.20 -0.02 8.50
N PHE A 167 -11.42 1.05 8.38
CA PHE A 167 -11.88 2.42 8.59
C PHE A 167 -11.70 3.25 7.33
N PHE A 168 -12.81 3.67 6.73
CA PHE A 168 -12.83 4.48 5.52
C PHE A 168 -13.34 5.89 5.84
N THR A 169 -12.57 6.89 5.46
CA THR A 169 -12.96 8.31 5.46
C THR A 169 -12.88 8.81 4.02
N ILE A 170 -14.02 9.19 3.45
CA ILE A 170 -14.16 9.60 2.04
C ILE A 170 -14.85 10.97 1.95
N PRO A 171 -14.69 11.79 0.90
CA PRO A 171 -15.44 13.04 0.76
C PRO A 171 -16.94 12.76 0.53
N GLU A 172 -17.78 13.80 0.52
CA GLU A 172 -19.14 13.67 -0.01
C GLU A 172 -19.11 13.28 -1.50
N GLY A 173 -20.09 12.50 -1.94
CA GLY A 173 -20.21 12.04 -3.32
C GLY A 173 -21.63 11.64 -3.68
N ALA A 174 -21.79 11.02 -4.84
CA ALA A 174 -23.11 10.74 -5.42
C ALA A 174 -23.93 9.76 -4.57
N GLY A 175 -23.30 8.73 -4.03
CA GLY A 175 -23.95 7.68 -3.27
C GLY A 175 -23.21 6.34 -3.33
N PHE A 176 -23.57 5.41 -2.46
CA PHE A 176 -23.01 4.06 -2.45
C PHE A 176 -24.01 3.02 -1.97
N THR A 177 -23.81 1.79 -2.43
CA THR A 177 -24.36 0.57 -1.83
C THR A 177 -23.23 -0.15 -1.11
N ALA A 178 -23.38 -0.38 0.20
CA ALA A 178 -22.42 -1.12 1.01
C ALA A 178 -23.04 -2.42 1.54
N GLU A 179 -22.27 -3.50 1.53
CA GLU A 179 -22.62 -4.77 2.17
C GLU A 179 -21.42 -5.33 2.93
N LEU A 180 -21.71 -6.01 4.05
CA LEU A 180 -20.73 -6.76 4.82
C LEU A 180 -21.25 -8.20 4.96
N ASP A 181 -20.51 -9.15 4.43
CA ASP A 181 -20.68 -10.56 4.77
C ASP A 181 -19.77 -10.89 5.95
N SER A 182 -20.36 -11.21 7.10
CA SER A 182 -19.58 -11.53 8.28
C SER A 182 -20.27 -12.46 9.27
N VAL A 183 -19.45 -13.23 9.99
CA VAL A 183 -19.92 -14.07 11.10
C VAL A 183 -20.30 -13.23 12.31
N SER A 184 -19.47 -12.24 12.67
CA SER A 184 -19.71 -11.39 13.85
C SER A 184 -19.29 -9.92 13.71
N GLY A 185 -18.71 -9.53 12.57
CA GLY A 185 -18.36 -8.14 12.28
C GLY A 185 -19.60 -7.28 12.03
N THR A 186 -19.44 -5.96 12.21
CA THR A 186 -20.51 -4.99 11.98
C THR A 186 -20.09 -3.94 10.96
N LEU A 187 -21.04 -3.51 10.13
CA LEU A 187 -20.87 -2.40 9.19
C LEU A 187 -21.55 -1.15 9.76
N ASN A 188 -20.75 -0.11 9.99
CA ASN A 188 -21.19 1.16 10.55
C ASN A 188 -21.01 2.27 9.52
N CYS A 189 -22.11 2.88 9.07
CA CYS A 189 -22.08 4.05 8.21
C CYS A 189 -22.29 5.31 9.06
N GLY A 190 -21.33 6.22 9.06
CA GLY A 190 -21.39 7.52 9.73
C GLY A 190 -22.30 8.54 9.04
N VAL A 191 -23.25 8.07 8.23
CA VAL A 191 -24.20 8.86 7.47
C VAL A 191 -25.59 8.22 7.52
N PRO A 192 -26.68 8.98 7.34
CA PRO A 192 -28.01 8.42 7.19
C PRO A 192 -28.06 7.47 5.99
N VAL A 193 -28.41 6.21 6.25
CA VAL A 193 -28.51 5.15 5.24
C VAL A 193 -29.88 4.48 5.32
N VAL A 194 -30.36 4.02 4.17
CA VAL A 194 -31.50 3.10 4.10
C VAL A 194 -30.96 1.68 4.09
N SER A 195 -31.40 0.86 5.05
CA SER A 195 -30.97 -0.54 5.16
C SER A 195 -32.14 -1.51 5.08
N ASP A 196 -31.91 -2.64 4.39
CA ASP A 196 -32.81 -3.80 4.35
C ASP A 196 -32.29 -4.97 5.23
N GLY A 197 -31.32 -4.68 6.11
CA GLY A 197 -30.69 -5.65 7.01
C GLY A 197 -29.45 -6.33 6.43
N LYS A 198 -29.29 -6.37 5.09
CA LYS A 198 -28.08 -6.90 4.43
C LYS A 198 -27.28 -5.81 3.75
N THR A 199 -27.97 -4.86 3.12
CA THR A 199 -27.35 -3.78 2.36
C THR A 199 -27.63 -2.42 3.00
N PHE A 200 -26.71 -1.49 2.81
CA PHE A 200 -26.79 -0.11 3.30
C PHE A 200 -26.64 0.83 2.11
N ARG A 201 -27.65 1.66 1.87
CA ARG A 201 -27.70 2.55 0.70
C ARG A 201 -27.64 4.01 1.14
N TYR A 202 -26.76 4.77 0.50
CA TYR A 202 -26.57 6.21 0.67
C TYR A 202 -26.66 6.90 -0.69
N GLY A 203 -27.26 8.10 -0.75
CA GLY A 203 -27.34 8.91 -1.97
C GLY A 203 -28.03 8.18 -3.13
N ASP A 204 -27.45 8.26 -4.32
CA ASP A 204 -27.91 7.59 -5.54
C ASP A 204 -27.55 6.09 -5.61
N ALA A 205 -26.83 5.58 -4.62
CA ALA A 205 -26.39 4.19 -4.50
C ALA A 205 -25.51 3.67 -5.66
N SER A 206 -24.80 4.57 -6.37
CA SER A 206 -24.03 4.23 -7.58
C SER A 206 -22.69 3.54 -7.33
N ALA A 207 -21.95 3.93 -6.28
CA ALA A 207 -20.71 3.25 -5.91
C ALA A 207 -20.98 1.91 -5.22
N ILE A 208 -20.07 0.95 -5.36
CA ILE A 208 -20.24 -0.41 -4.85
C ILE A 208 -19.16 -0.71 -3.83
N TYR A 209 -19.56 -0.94 -2.58
CA TYR A 209 -18.67 -1.29 -1.49
C TYR A 209 -19.01 -2.68 -0.95
N ARG A 210 -18.06 -3.61 -1.06
CA ARG A 210 -18.20 -4.99 -0.61
C ARG A 210 -17.15 -5.30 0.43
N PHE A 211 -17.57 -5.88 1.53
CA PHE A 211 -16.69 -6.26 2.60
C PHE A 211 -16.98 -7.70 3.03
N GLU A 212 -15.94 -8.50 3.19
CA GLU A 212 -16.01 -9.83 3.76
C GLU A 212 -15.14 -9.90 5.01
N SER A 213 -15.66 -10.50 6.08
CA SER A 213 -14.96 -10.54 7.36
C SER A 213 -15.37 -11.74 8.21
N VAL A 214 -14.48 -12.35 9.00
CA VAL A 214 -14.94 -13.26 10.06
C VAL A 214 -15.44 -12.46 11.27
N SER A 215 -14.62 -11.55 11.81
CA SER A 215 -14.94 -10.80 13.03
C SER A 215 -14.56 -9.31 13.03
N GLY A 216 -13.81 -8.85 12.03
CA GLY A 216 -13.46 -7.44 11.87
C GLY A 216 -14.65 -6.56 11.53
N ASN A 217 -14.68 -5.34 12.06
CA ASN A 217 -15.72 -4.35 11.79
C ASN A 217 -15.33 -3.44 10.64
N VAL A 218 -16.33 -2.92 9.93
CA VAL A 218 -16.16 -1.91 8.90
C VAL A 218 -16.84 -0.62 9.32
N THR A 219 -16.14 0.50 9.19
CA THR A 219 -16.67 1.83 9.44
C THR A 219 -16.43 2.73 8.23
N ILE A 220 -17.49 3.34 7.71
CA ILE A 220 -17.42 4.34 6.64
C ILE A 220 -17.85 5.70 7.22
N ARG A 221 -17.05 6.74 7.01
CA ARG A 221 -17.36 8.12 7.40
C ARG A 221 -17.16 9.05 6.22
N LEU A 222 -17.97 10.11 6.17
CA LEU A 222 -17.70 11.22 5.26
C LEU A 222 -16.77 12.24 5.94
N LYS A 223 -15.93 12.90 5.14
CA LYS A 223 -15.15 14.06 5.58
C LYS A 223 -16.09 15.21 5.93
N ASN A 224 -15.83 15.86 7.06
CA ASN A 224 -16.47 17.12 7.44
C ASN A 224 -15.87 18.30 6.66
#